data_AF-A0A284VJ09-F1
#
_entry.id   AF-A0A284VJ09-F1
#
_cell.length_a   1.000
_cell.length_b   1.000
_cell.length_c   1.000
_cell.angle_alpha   90.00
_cell.angle_beta   90.00
_cell.angle_gamma   90.00
#
_symmetry.space_group_name_H-M   'P 1'
#
loop_
_entity.id
_entity.type
_entity.pdbx_description
1 polymer ?
#
loop_
_entity_poly.entity_id
_entity_poly.type
_entity_poly.pdbx_seq_one_letter_code
_entity_poly.pdbx_strand_id
1 'polypeptide(L)'
;MSFLLDPPSLILLGFLIGRFIGNRSVRLIIASAVVLVFIFVSALLYLDILPWWSGGWINGSDWMLNSGLGTDLKKEDGMGVLAIIMFAAYPLWLKLGLDTGSRGD
;
A
#
# COMPACT_ATOMS: atom_id res chain seq x y z
N MET A 1 3.08 6.44 -0.58
CA MET A 1 2.88 5.06 -0.10
C MET A 1 3.94 4.78 0.94
N SER A 2 3.51 4.37 2.12
CA SER A 2 4.35 4.15 3.29
C SER A 2 3.74 3.03 4.11
N PHE A 3 4.54 2.22 4.80
CA PHE A 3 4.04 1.04 5.50
C PHE A 3 2.96 1.35 6.55
N LEU A 4 2.92 2.57 7.09
CA LEU A 4 1.89 2.98 8.03
C LEU A 4 0.59 3.44 7.35
N LEU A 5 0.70 4.20 6.26
CA LEU A 5 -0.47 4.76 5.55
C LEU A 5 -1.07 3.80 4.53
N ASP A 6 -0.31 2.81 4.04
CA ASP A 6 -0.77 1.88 3.02
C ASP A 6 -1.91 0.97 3.51
N PRO A 7 -1.85 0.35 4.71
CA PRO A 7 -2.96 -0.46 5.22
C PRO A 7 -4.30 0.28 5.31
N PRO A 8 -4.43 1.46 5.98
CA PRO A 8 -5.70 2.17 6.04
C PRO A 8 -6.15 2.68 4.65
N SER A 9 -5.20 3.07 3.78
CA SER A 9 -5.53 3.49 2.41
C SER A 9 -6.10 2.35 1.57
N LEU A 10 -5.50 1.16 1.63
CA LEU A 10 -5.96 -0.02 0.92
C LEU A 10 -7.32 -0.50 1.45
N ILE A 11 -7.55 -0.47 2.76
CA ILE A 11 -8.86 -0.79 3.33
C ILE A 11 -9.92 0.19 2.81
N LEU A 12 -9.63 1.50 2.83
CA LEU A 12 -10.56 2.53 2.36
C LEU A 12 -10.86 2.40 0.87
N LEU A 13 -9.83 2.20 0.03
CA LEU A 13 -10.00 1.99 -1.40
C LEU A 13 -10.79 0.71 -1.68
N GLY A 14 -10.49 -0.38 -0.97
CA GLY A 14 -11.24 -1.63 -1.07
C GLY A 14 -12.71 -1.44 -0.73
N PHE A 15 -13.01 -0.68 0.33
CA PHE A 15 -14.38 -0.34 0.71
C PHE A 15 -15.10 0.44 -0.40
N LEU A 16 -14.47 1.48 -0.95
CA LEU A 16 -15.05 2.26 -2.04
C LEU A 16 -15.31 1.39 -3.28
N ILE A 17 -14.34 0.56 -3.66
CA ILE A 17 -14.47 -0.36 -4.79
C ILE A 17 -15.63 -1.35 -4.56
N GLY A 18 -15.70 -1.97 -3.39
CA GLY A 18 -16.78 -2.90 -3.03
C GLY A 18 -18.15 -2.24 -2.99
N ARG A 19 -18.20 -0.97 -2.55
CA ARG A 19 -19.44 -0.22 -2.35
C ARG A 19 -20.04 0.36 -3.62
N PHE A 20 -19.20 0.77 -4.58
CA PHE A 20 -19.61 1.46 -5.80
C PHE A 20 -19.54 0.59 -7.06
N ILE A 21 -18.79 -0.50 -7.06
CA ILE A 21 -18.62 -1.37 -8.23
C ILE A 21 -19.38 -2.68 -8.03
N GLY A 22 -20.60 -2.73 -8.56
CA GLY A 22 -21.44 -3.92 -8.49
C GLY A 22 -21.02 -5.05 -9.43
N ASN A 23 -20.33 -4.76 -10.54
CA ASN A 23 -19.86 -5.79 -11.46
C ASN A 23 -18.63 -6.49 -10.88
N ARG A 24 -18.77 -7.78 -10.55
CA ARG A 24 -17.71 -8.60 -9.96
C ARG A 24 -16.42 -8.64 -10.79
N SER A 25 -16.50 -8.75 -12.11
CA SER A 25 -15.32 -8.82 -12.98
C SER A 25 -14.57 -7.49 -13.00
N VAL A 26 -15.29 -6.38 -13.13
CA VAL A 26 -14.71 -5.02 -13.10
C VAL A 26 -14.12 -4.72 -11.72
N ARG A 27 -14.81 -5.14 -10.65
CA ARG A 27 -14.35 -5.02 -9.27
C ARG A 27 -13.01 -5.71 -9.06
N LEU A 28 -12.86 -6.95 -9.55
CA LEU A 28 -11.60 -7.70 -9.46
C LEU A 28 -10.48 -7.05 -10.28
N ILE A 29 -10.75 -6.60 -11.52
CA ILE A 29 -9.74 -5.94 -12.35
C ILE A 29 -9.21 -4.68 -11.68
N ILE A 30 -10.12 -3.83 -11.16
CA ILE A 30 -9.73 -2.59 -10.48
C ILE A 30 -8.99 -2.89 -9.19
N ALA A 31 -9.46 -3.87 -8.39
CA ALA A 31 -8.77 -4.27 -7.19
C ALA A 31 -7.35 -4.77 -7.48
N SER A 32 -7.17 -5.63 -8.48
CA SER A 32 -5.85 -6.11 -8.91
C SER A 32 -4.96 -4.97 -9.40
N ALA A 33 -5.50 -4.03 -10.17
CA ALA A 33 -4.76 -2.86 -10.63
C ALA A 33 -4.28 -1.98 -9.46
N VAL A 34 -5.14 -1.76 -8.46
CA VAL A 34 -4.77 -1.01 -7.25
C VAL A 34 -3.64 -1.70 -6.48
N VAL A 35 -3.76 -3.01 -6.21
CA VAL A 35 -2.68 -3.76 -5.54
C VAL A 35 -1.37 -3.66 -6.32
N LEU A 36 -1.41 -3.85 -7.65
CA LEU A 36 -0.22 -3.78 -8.48
C LEU A 36 0.44 -2.41 -8.44
N VAL A 37 -0.33 -1.32 -8.51
CA VAL A 37 0.20 0.03 -8.38
C VAL A 37 0.84 0.22 -7.01
N PHE A 38 0.18 -0.24 -5.94
CA PHE A 38 0.74 -0.14 -4.59
C PHE A 38 2.05 -0.90 -4.43
N ILE A 39 2.11 -2.15 -4.88
CA ILE A 39 3.34 -2.95 -4.82
C ILE A 39 4.44 -2.32 -5.67
N PHE A 40 4.13 -1.89 -6.90
CA PHE A 40 5.12 -1.35 -7.82
C PHE A 40 5.70 -0.03 -7.33
N VAL A 41 4.85 0.91 -6.91
CA VAL A 41 5.29 2.21 -6.39
C VAL A 41 6.05 2.04 -5.07
N SER A 42 5.57 1.19 -4.16
CA SER A 42 6.27 0.95 -2.90
C SER A 42 7.60 0.23 -3.10
N ALA A 43 7.71 -0.71 -4.05
CA ALA A 43 9.00 -1.33 -4.38
C ALA A 43 10.01 -0.32 -4.93
N LEU A 44 9.59 0.57 -5.83
CA LEU A 44 10.47 1.63 -6.37
C LEU A 44 10.93 2.62 -5.28
N LEU A 45 10.05 2.96 -4.34
CA LEU A 45 10.40 3.77 -3.17
C LEU A 45 11.37 3.04 -2.24
N TYR A 46 11.11 1.77 -1.93
CA TYR A 46 11.96 0.96 -1.04
C TYR A 46 13.37 0.74 -1.60
N LEU A 47 13.48 0.59 -2.92
CA LEU A 47 14.76 0.45 -3.64
C LEU A 47 15.48 1.79 -3.85
N ASP A 48 14.93 2.89 -3.37
CA ASP A 48 15.47 4.24 -3.53
C ASP A 48 15.65 4.65 -5.01
N ILE A 49 14.87 4.04 -5.92
CA ILE A 49 14.86 4.36 -7.35
C ILE A 49 14.05 5.65 -7.60
N LEU A 50 12.96 5.84 -6.83
CA LEU A 50 12.18 7.06 -6.83
C LEU A 50 12.43 7.85 -5.55
N PRO A 51 12.87 9.13 -5.64
CA PRO A 51 12.86 10.02 -4.49
C PRO A 51 11.41 10.41 -4.14
N TRP A 52 11.15 10.69 -2.86
CA TRP A 52 9.84 11.21 -2.42
C TRP A 52 9.94 12.68 -2.00
N TRP A 53 8.96 13.49 -2.43
CA TRP A 53 8.94 14.95 -2.31
C TRP A 53 8.09 15.48 -1.12
N SER A 54 7.94 14.76 0.00
CA SER A 54 7.20 15.34 1.14
C SER A 54 8.03 16.38 1.91
N GLY A 55 8.16 17.60 1.37
CA GLY A 55 8.81 18.73 2.06
C GLY A 55 10.34 18.80 1.95
N GLY A 56 10.96 17.94 1.12
CA GLY A 56 12.41 17.90 0.85
C GLY A 56 12.75 16.69 -0.03
N TRP A 57 14.01 16.56 -0.48
CA TRP A 57 14.51 15.33 -1.11
C TRP A 57 14.84 14.33 0.00
N ILE A 58 13.93 13.38 0.26
CA ILE A 58 14.12 12.30 1.23
C ILE A 58 14.26 10.99 0.48
N ASN A 59 15.12 10.10 0.97
CA ASN A 59 15.26 8.75 0.43
C ASN A 59 13.91 8.02 0.49
N GLY A 60 13.56 7.29 -0.57
CA GLY A 60 12.27 6.60 -0.67
C GLY A 60 12.07 5.55 0.43
N SER A 61 13.15 4.89 0.85
CA SER A 61 13.15 3.92 1.95
C SER A 61 12.87 4.56 3.31
N ASP A 62 13.44 5.73 3.59
CA ASP A 62 13.18 6.48 4.83
C ASP A 62 11.72 6.92 4.91
N TRP A 63 11.15 7.37 3.78
CA TRP A 63 9.73 7.68 3.70
C TRP A 63 8.84 6.45 3.91
N MET A 64 9.20 5.30 3.32
CA MET A 64 8.44 4.06 3.48
C MET A 64 8.39 3.58 4.93
N LEU A 65 9.53 3.63 5.64
CA LEU A 65 9.66 3.16 7.01
C LEU A 65 9.03 4.14 8.01
N ASN A 66 9.25 5.44 7.81
CA ASN A 66 8.94 6.44 8.83
C ASN A 66 7.67 7.24 8.53
N SER A 67 7.13 7.17 7.32
CA SER A 67 5.90 7.87 6.92
C SER A 67 5.92 9.38 7.23
N GLY A 68 7.12 9.99 7.30
CA GLY A 68 7.32 11.38 7.71
C GLY A 68 7.15 11.66 9.21
N LEU A 69 6.92 10.64 10.05
CA LEU A 69 6.71 10.78 11.50
C LEU A 69 7.99 10.85 12.33
N GLY A 70 9.16 10.83 11.68
CA GLY A 70 10.45 10.93 12.37
C GLY A 70 10.74 9.77 13.34
N THR A 71 10.12 8.60 13.11
CA THR A 71 10.60 7.37 13.74
C THR A 71 12.04 7.15 13.27
N ASP A 72 12.97 6.84 14.16
CA ASP A 72 14.40 6.75 13.80
C ASP A 72 14.73 5.38 13.16
N LEU A 73 13.77 4.81 12.39
CA LEU A 73 13.92 3.50 11.76
C LEU A 73 14.76 3.66 10.50
N LYS A 74 15.86 2.91 10.46
CA LYS A 74 16.79 2.88 9.33
C LYS A 74 16.68 1.56 8.59
N LYS A 75 17.04 1.60 7.31
CA LYS A 75 17.16 0.42 6.45
C LYS A 75 18.39 -0.39 6.91
N GLU A 76 18.19 -1.22 7.93
CA GLU A 76 19.17 -2.17 8.47
C GLU A 76 18.93 -3.59 7.91
N ASP A 77 19.92 -4.47 8.11
CA ASP A 77 19.84 -5.87 7.69
C ASP A 77 18.65 -6.57 8.37
N GLY A 78 17.70 -7.03 7.56
CA GLY A 78 16.44 -7.66 8.02
C GLY A 78 15.17 -6.87 7.68
N MET A 79 15.26 -5.55 7.44
CA MET A 79 14.10 -4.75 7.05
C MET A 79 13.53 -5.14 5.68
N GLY A 80 14.34 -5.76 4.82
CA GLY A 80 13.87 -6.33 3.55
C GLY A 80 12.83 -7.44 3.75
N VAL A 81 12.96 -8.26 4.79
CA VAL A 81 11.98 -9.30 5.11
C VAL A 81 10.67 -8.68 5.56
N LEU A 82 10.74 -7.65 6.41
CA LEU A 82 9.56 -6.92 6.86
C LEU A 82 8.83 -6.24 5.69
N ALA A 83 9.58 -5.65 4.75
CA ALA A 83 9.03 -5.05 3.54
C ALA A 83 8.29 -6.08 2.67
N ILE A 84 8.88 -7.26 2.47
CA ILE A 84 8.24 -8.35 1.72
C ILE A 84 6.95 -8.81 2.42
N ILE A 85 6.97 -8.98 3.74
CA ILE A 85 5.77 -9.35 4.52
C ILE A 85 4.68 -8.29 4.38
N MET A 86 5.04 -7.01 4.45
CA MET A 86 4.09 -5.92 4.27
C MET A 86 3.50 -5.88 2.85
N PHE A 87 4.32 -6.06 1.81
CA PHE A 87 3.82 -6.15 0.44
C PHE A 87 2.90 -7.35 0.22
N ALA A 88 3.23 -8.49 0.81
CA ALA A 88 2.38 -9.68 0.79
C ALA A 88 1.05 -9.45 1.54
N ALA A 89 1.01 -8.50 2.48
CA ALA A 89 -0.21 -8.13 3.19
C ALA A 89 -1.12 -7.16 2.40
N TYR A 90 -0.63 -6.46 1.37
CA TYR A 90 -1.43 -5.49 0.60
C TYR A 90 -2.72 -6.08 -0.03
N PRO A 91 -2.68 -7.26 -0.67
CA PRO A 91 -3.89 -7.92 -1.15
C PRO A 91 -4.89 -8.22 -0.02
N LEU A 92 -4.41 -8.56 1.18
CA LEU A 92 -5.26 -8.86 2.34
C LEU A 92 -5.98 -7.60 2.82
N TRP A 93 -5.27 -6.47 2.97
CA TRP A 93 -5.87 -5.19 3.37
C TRP A 93 -6.94 -4.71 2.40
N LEU A 94 -6.66 -4.79 1.09
CA LEU A 94 -7.62 -4.42 0.05
C LEU A 94 -8.84 -5.36 0.09
N LYS A 95 -8.63 -6.66 0.27
CA LYS A 95 -9.72 -7.64 0.39
C LYS A 95 -10.61 -7.35 1.60
N LEU A 96 -10.03 -7.01 2.76
CA LEU A 96 -10.80 -6.60 3.93
C LEU A 96 -11.70 -5.38 3.64
N GLY A 97 -11.17 -4.40 2.89
CA GLY A 97 -11.97 -3.29 2.38
C GLY A 97 -13.10 -3.75 1.45
N LEU A 98 -12.79 -4.62 0.48
CA LEU A 98 -13.78 -5.14 -0.46
C LEU A 98 -14.92 -5.88 0.25
N ASP A 99 -14.60 -6.76 1.21
CA ASP A 99 -15.57 -7.57 1.95
C ASP A 99 -16.47 -6.70 2.84
N THR A 100 -15.94 -5.62 3.42
CA THR A 100 -16.73 -4.66 4.22
C THR A 100 -17.59 -3.73 3.36
N GLY A 101 -17.12 -3.41 2.15
CA GLY A 101 -17.84 -2.55 1.19
C GLY A 101 -18.87 -3.29 0.34
N SER A 102 -18.67 -4.60 0.11
CA SER A 102 -19.61 -5.44 -0.61
C SER A 102 -20.87 -5.58 0.24
N ARG A 103 -21.94 -4.94 -0.19
CA ARG A 103 -23.28 -5.30 0.26
C ARG A 103 -23.49 -6.74 -0.20
N GLY A 104 -23.70 -7.67 0.74
CA GLY A 104 -23.83 -9.09 0.46
C GLY A 104 -24.67 -9.32 -0.79
N ASP A 105 -24.02 -9.85 -1.82
CA ASP A 105 -24.68 -10.36 -3.03
C ASP A 105 -25.32 -11.72 -2.69
#